data_AF-A0A7J3I4K3-F1
#
_entry.id   AF-A0A7J3I4K3-F1
#
_cell.length_a   1.000
_cell.length_b   1.000
_cell.length_c   1.000
_cell.angle_alpha   90.00
_cell.angle_beta   90.00
_cell.angle_gamma   90.00
#
_symmetry.space_group_name_H-M   'P 1'
#
loop_
_entity.id
_entity.type
_entity.pdbx_description
1 polymer ?
#
loop_
_entity_poly.entity_id
_entity_poly.type
_entity_poly.pdbx_seq_one_letter_code
_entity_poly.pdbx_strand_id
1 'polypeptide(L)'
;MNPDTGLIFNIQRHCTEDGPGIRTTVFLKGCRMKCPWCQNPEGIKMHPEIVWYEELCIKDGKCAKICPSEAIKTGRNGIEILRDRCSYCGKCVEACPAGALEIYGKQYTVDEVVSILLRDEVFYEKSGGGVTLSGGEPAIQSEFSTNLLKELRKKGIHTAVETSLGVDWRLLEPVVKNTELVI
;
A
#
# COMPACT_ATOMS: atom_id res chain seq x y z
N MET A 1 11.44 -6.63 12.29
CA MET A 1 10.46 -5.54 12.02
C MET A 1 9.42 -5.59 13.13
N ASN A 2 8.81 -4.47 13.48
CA ASN A 2 7.70 -4.48 14.43
C ASN A 2 6.54 -5.26 13.75
N PRO A 3 6.01 -6.33 14.37
CA PRO A 3 4.94 -7.15 13.78
C PRO A 3 3.66 -6.32 13.50
N ASP A 4 3.52 -5.16 14.13
CA ASP A 4 2.39 -4.26 13.96
C ASP A 4 2.59 -3.21 12.87
N THR A 5 3.70 -3.22 12.14
CA THR A 5 3.96 -2.26 11.06
C THR A 5 3.98 -2.91 9.68
N GLY A 6 3.29 -2.30 8.72
CA GLY A 6 3.19 -2.77 7.35
C GLY A 6 3.48 -1.67 6.33
N LEU A 7 3.97 -2.07 5.16
CA LEU A 7 4.16 -1.21 3.98
C LEU A 7 2.93 -1.26 3.09
N ILE A 8 2.21 -0.15 3.03
CA ILE A 8 0.99 0.02 2.23
C ILE A 8 1.26 1.06 1.15
N PHE A 9 0.94 0.73 -0.10
CA PHE A 9 1.06 1.69 -1.19
C PHE A 9 -0.24 2.41 -1.52
N ASN A 10 -1.40 1.82 -1.21
CA ASN A 10 -2.68 2.49 -1.39
C ASN A 10 -3.73 1.98 -0.39
N ILE A 11 -4.69 2.84 -0.02
CA ILE A 11 -5.92 2.46 0.69
C ILE A 11 -7.06 3.03 -0.13
N GLN A 12 -7.72 2.18 -0.91
CA GLN A 12 -8.79 2.59 -1.81
C GLN A 12 -10.14 2.35 -1.15
N ARG A 13 -10.96 3.40 -1.11
CA ARG A 13 -12.30 3.36 -0.50
C ARG A 13 -13.36 3.12 -1.59
N HIS A 14 -14.49 2.58 -1.18
CA HIS A 14 -15.66 2.36 -2.04
C HIS A 14 -15.44 1.36 -3.20
N CYS A 15 -14.63 0.33 -2.98
CA CYS A 15 -14.45 -0.76 -3.93
C CYS A 15 -15.68 -1.66 -3.97
N THR A 16 -16.17 -1.99 -5.16
CA THR A 16 -17.31 -2.92 -5.38
C THR A 16 -16.89 -4.25 -5.99
N GLU A 17 -15.66 -4.33 -6.52
CA GLU A 17 -15.17 -5.52 -7.25
C GLU A 17 -14.23 -6.39 -6.39
N ASP A 18 -13.75 -5.88 -5.25
CA ASP A 18 -12.76 -6.56 -4.39
C ASP A 18 -13.43 -7.47 -3.33
N GLY A 19 -14.60 -8.02 -3.65
CA GLY A 19 -15.44 -8.83 -2.78
C GLY A 19 -16.88 -8.30 -2.62
N PRO A 20 -17.75 -9.00 -1.88
CA PRO A 20 -19.15 -8.61 -1.72
C PRO A 20 -19.30 -7.32 -0.89
N GLY A 21 -20.34 -6.56 -1.23
CA GLY A 21 -20.66 -5.28 -0.58
C GLY A 21 -19.69 -4.16 -0.96
N ILE A 22 -19.82 -3.01 -0.30
CA ILE A 22 -18.89 -1.89 -0.46
C ILE A 22 -17.70 -2.12 0.47
N ARG A 23 -16.49 -2.07 -0.09
CA ARG A 23 -15.27 -2.40 0.65
C ARG A 23 -14.24 -1.28 0.61
N THR A 24 -13.34 -1.31 1.57
CA THR A 24 -12.08 -0.55 1.50
C THR A 24 -10.94 -1.53 1.34
N THR A 25 -10.15 -1.36 0.30
CA THR A 25 -9.06 -2.27 -0.06
C THR A 25 -7.72 -1.67 0.37
N VAL A 26 -6.98 -2.43 1.17
CA VAL A 26 -5.65 -2.09 1.67
C VAL A 26 -4.61 -2.80 0.80
N PHE A 27 -3.89 -2.01 0.00
CA PHE A 27 -2.92 -2.52 -0.95
C PHE A 27 -1.50 -2.54 -0.35
N LEU A 28 -0.99 -3.76 -0.11
CA LEU A 28 0.29 -4.03 0.54
C LEU A 28 1.43 -4.15 -0.47
N LYS A 29 2.65 -3.80 -0.04
CA LYS A 29 3.89 -4.08 -0.80
C LYS A 29 4.47 -5.47 -0.50
N GLY A 30 5.33 -5.93 -1.41
CA GLY A 30 5.97 -7.24 -1.41
C GLY A 30 5.16 -8.30 -2.14
N CYS A 31 5.70 -8.83 -3.25
CA CYS A 31 5.18 -10.01 -3.92
C CYS A 31 6.32 -10.85 -4.51
N ARG A 32 6.22 -12.18 -4.45
CA ARG A 32 7.21 -13.10 -5.05
C ARG A 32 6.96 -13.34 -6.53
N MET A 33 5.74 -13.07 -6.99
CA MET A 33 5.36 -13.23 -8.39
C MET A 33 5.85 -12.04 -9.22
N LYS A 34 6.15 -12.31 -10.49
CA LYS A 34 6.54 -11.30 -11.50
C LYS A 34 5.63 -11.46 -12.71
N CYS A 35 4.33 -11.33 -12.49
CA CYS A 35 3.32 -11.54 -13.52
C CYS A 35 3.56 -10.58 -14.71
N PRO A 36 3.47 -11.05 -15.97
CA PRO A 36 3.65 -10.19 -17.15
C PRO A 36 2.67 -9.01 -17.21
N TRP A 37 1.46 -9.20 -16.68
CA TRP A 37 0.41 -8.19 -16.57
C TRP A 37 -0.04 -8.05 -15.12
N CYS A 38 0.91 -7.71 -14.24
CA CYS A 38 0.58 -7.45 -12.85
C CYS A 38 -0.40 -6.27 -12.75
N GLN A 39 -1.50 -6.46 -12.02
CA GLN A 39 -2.47 -5.39 -11.74
C GLN A 39 -1.89 -4.33 -10.79
N ASN A 40 -0.97 -4.74 -9.91
CA ASN A 40 -0.36 -3.92 -8.87
C ASN A 40 1.18 -4.00 -8.95
N PRO A 41 1.83 -3.58 -10.06
CA PRO A 41 3.28 -3.69 -10.21
C PRO A 41 4.05 -2.96 -9.10
N GLU A 42 3.44 -1.94 -8.50
CA GLU A 42 4.00 -1.15 -7.40
C GLU A 42 3.93 -1.87 -6.06
N GLY A 43 3.14 -2.94 -5.99
CA GLY A 43 3.10 -3.88 -4.88
C GLY A 43 4.23 -4.90 -4.89
N ILE A 44 5.04 -5.02 -5.96
CA ILE A 44 6.01 -6.12 -6.07
C ILE A 44 7.20 -5.96 -5.10
N LYS A 45 7.83 -4.78 -5.06
CA LYS A 45 9.05 -4.58 -4.27
C LYS A 45 8.75 -4.37 -2.80
N MET A 46 9.53 -5.00 -1.93
CA MET A 46 9.40 -4.88 -0.46
C MET A 46 10.21 -3.70 0.10
N HIS A 47 10.04 -2.52 -0.49
CA HIS A 47 10.59 -1.26 0.01
C HIS A 47 9.78 -0.08 -0.57
N PRO A 48 9.83 1.11 0.06
CA PRO A 48 9.18 2.29 -0.50
C PRO A 48 9.78 2.68 -1.86
N GLU A 49 8.99 3.34 -2.70
CA GLU A 49 9.43 3.85 -4.00
C GLU A 49 8.89 5.25 -4.23
N ILE A 50 9.77 6.16 -4.66
CA ILE A 50 9.33 7.46 -5.17
C ILE A 50 8.90 7.29 -6.63
N VAL A 51 7.69 7.75 -6.91
CA VAL A 51 7.07 7.82 -8.24
C VAL A 51 6.98 9.29 -8.64
N TRP A 52 7.25 9.55 -9.91
CA TRP A 52 7.20 10.87 -10.52
C TRP A 52 6.26 10.82 -11.72
N TYR A 53 5.24 11.68 -11.70
CA TYR A 53 4.29 11.90 -12.78
C TYR A 53 4.79 13.09 -13.61
N GLU A 54 5.36 12.79 -14.78
CA GLU A 54 5.96 13.79 -15.66
C GLU A 54 4.91 14.83 -16.10
N GLU A 55 3.70 14.39 -16.36
CA GLU A 55 2.55 15.18 -16.80
C GLU A 55 2.09 16.25 -15.80
N LEU A 56 2.32 16.02 -14.50
CA LEU A 56 2.00 17.00 -13.45
C LEU A 56 3.18 17.94 -13.16
N CYS A 57 4.38 17.64 -13.65
CA CYS A 57 5.60 18.32 -13.25
C CYS A 57 5.71 19.72 -13.85
N ILE A 58 5.60 20.75 -13.01
CA ILE A 58 5.81 22.16 -13.42
C ILE A 58 7.29 22.59 -13.46
N LYS A 59 8.22 21.65 -13.28
CA LYS A 59 9.68 21.87 -13.39
C LYS A 59 10.27 22.94 -12.45
N ASP A 60 9.63 23.17 -11.30
CA ASP A 60 10.08 24.15 -10.27
C ASP A 60 11.38 23.74 -9.55
N GLY A 61 11.72 22.44 -9.54
CA GLY A 61 13.02 21.94 -9.05
C GLY A 61 13.21 21.94 -7.53
N LYS A 62 12.20 22.32 -6.73
CA LYS A 62 12.27 22.26 -5.25
C LYS A 62 12.59 20.87 -4.71
N CYS A 63 12.05 19.82 -5.34
CA CYS A 63 12.31 18.43 -4.96
C CYS A 63 13.80 18.07 -5.02
N ALA A 64 14.54 18.59 -6.00
CA ALA A 64 16.00 18.41 -6.09
C ALA A 64 16.72 19.17 -4.98
N LYS A 65 16.34 20.43 -4.73
CA LYS A 65 16.97 21.29 -3.71
C LYS A 65 16.82 20.74 -2.29
N ILE A 66 15.67 20.14 -1.96
CA ILE A 66 15.38 19.62 -0.62
C ILE A 66 15.87 18.19 -0.40
N CYS A 67 16.29 17.48 -1.45
CA CYS A 67 16.64 16.08 -1.36
C CYS A 67 17.95 15.89 -0.58
N PRO A 68 17.92 15.35 0.66
CA PRO A 68 19.11 15.27 1.51
C PRO A 68 20.13 14.25 0.98
N SER A 69 19.67 13.31 0.16
CA SER A 69 20.49 12.24 -0.42
C SER A 69 21.01 12.59 -1.82
N GLU A 70 20.74 13.80 -2.31
CA GLU A 70 21.07 14.25 -3.68
C GLU A 70 20.59 13.26 -4.76
N ALA A 71 19.48 12.58 -4.49
CA ALA A 71 18.94 11.53 -5.33
C ALA A 71 18.08 12.08 -6.49
N ILE A 72 17.88 13.40 -6.56
CA ILE A 72 17.05 14.03 -7.60
C ILE A 72 17.88 15.09 -8.32
N LYS A 73 18.00 14.94 -9.64
CA LYS A 73 18.63 15.92 -10.53
C LYS A 73 17.58 16.63 -11.36
N THR A 74 17.75 17.93 -11.59
CA THR A 74 16.93 18.69 -12.54
C THR A 74 17.53 18.59 -13.94
N GLY A 75 16.68 18.37 -14.94
CA GLY A 75 17.04 18.35 -16.36
C GLY A 75 16.05 19.14 -17.21
N ARG A 76 16.26 19.13 -18.54
CA ARG A 76 15.38 19.86 -19.50
C ARG A 76 13.92 19.38 -19.47
N ASN A 77 13.71 18.10 -19.21
CA ASN A 77 12.38 17.47 -19.22
C ASN A 77 11.76 17.31 -17.82
N GLY A 78 12.36 17.91 -16.78
CA GLY A 78 11.86 17.76 -15.41
C GLY A 78 12.96 17.25 -14.50
N ILE A 79 12.74 16.07 -13.90
CA ILE A 79 13.69 15.51 -12.94
C ILE A 79 14.12 14.09 -13.31
N GLU A 80 15.28 13.71 -12.83
CA GLU A 80 15.80 12.34 -12.87
C GLU A 80 16.02 11.88 -11.42
N ILE A 81 15.48 10.69 -11.08
CA ILE A 81 15.60 10.12 -9.74
C ILE A 81 16.66 9.00 -9.77
N LEU A 82 17.79 9.24 -9.09
CA LEU A 82 18.84 8.27 -8.84
C LEU A 82 18.39 7.31 -7.73
N ARG A 83 17.78 6.19 -8.14
CA ARG A 83 17.12 5.24 -7.23
C ARG A 83 18.08 4.59 -6.23
N ASP A 84 19.34 4.42 -6.60
CA ASP A 84 20.43 3.90 -5.77
C ASP A 84 20.81 4.82 -4.60
N ARG A 85 20.49 6.12 -4.69
CA ARG A 85 20.78 7.11 -3.64
C ARG A 85 19.55 7.46 -2.80
N CYS A 86 18.35 7.10 -3.24
CA CYS A 86 17.12 7.52 -2.59
C CYS A 86 16.95 6.83 -1.23
N SER A 87 16.86 7.62 -0.16
CA SER A 87 16.54 7.15 1.19
C SER A 87 15.04 6.99 1.45
N TYR A 88 14.20 7.32 0.46
CA TYR A 88 12.74 7.31 0.55
C TYR A 88 12.16 8.19 1.67
N CYS A 89 12.90 9.23 2.10
CA CYS A 89 12.49 10.11 3.20
C CYS A 89 11.25 10.98 2.94
N GLY A 90 10.68 10.97 1.74
CA GLY A 90 9.43 11.67 1.42
C GLY A 90 9.52 13.21 1.28
N LYS A 91 10.61 13.86 1.69
CA LYS A 91 10.75 15.34 1.63
C LYS A 91 10.47 15.95 0.25
N CYS A 92 10.83 15.24 -0.82
CA CYS A 92 10.58 15.68 -2.19
C CYS A 92 9.09 15.66 -2.57
N VAL A 93 8.31 14.73 -1.98
CA VAL A 93 6.86 14.63 -2.14
C VAL A 93 6.19 15.81 -1.44
N GLU A 94 6.55 16.06 -0.18
CA GLU A 94 6.02 17.17 0.63
C GLU A 94 6.30 18.54 0.00
N ALA A 95 7.48 18.71 -0.60
CA ALA A 95 7.89 19.97 -1.21
C ALA A 95 7.34 20.21 -2.62
N CYS A 96 6.67 19.23 -3.24
CA CYS A 96 6.21 19.33 -4.63
C CYS A 96 4.89 20.12 -4.71
N PRO A 97 4.89 21.36 -5.23
CA PRO A 97 3.66 22.17 -5.27
C PRO A 97 2.62 21.64 -6.26
N ALA A 98 3.05 20.83 -7.24
CA ALA A 98 2.18 20.31 -8.29
C ALA A 98 1.63 18.91 -7.97
N GLY A 99 2.01 18.30 -6.84
CA GLY A 99 1.64 16.91 -6.54
C GLY A 99 2.22 15.88 -7.52
N ALA A 100 3.29 16.23 -8.24
CA ALA A 100 3.88 15.39 -9.28
C ALA A 100 4.75 14.25 -8.72
N LEU A 101 4.92 14.16 -7.41
CA LEU A 101 5.73 13.14 -6.74
C LEU A 101 4.88 12.42 -5.70
N GLU A 102 4.99 11.11 -5.64
CA GLU A 102 4.32 10.28 -4.66
C GLU A 102 5.28 9.23 -4.09
N ILE A 103 4.99 8.74 -2.88
CA ILE A 103 5.68 7.61 -2.27
C ILE A 103 4.74 6.41 -2.17
N TYR A 104 5.09 5.35 -2.90
CA TYR A 104 4.43 4.06 -2.81
C TYR A 104 5.13 3.17 -1.78
N GLY A 105 4.40 2.77 -0.75
CA GLY A 105 4.91 1.99 0.37
C GLY A 105 5.22 2.87 1.57
N LYS A 106 4.17 3.47 2.13
CA LYS A 106 4.25 4.16 3.42
C LYS A 106 4.13 3.12 4.54
N GLN A 107 4.89 3.33 5.61
CA GLN A 107 4.77 2.50 6.81
C GLN A 107 3.54 2.97 7.59
N TYR A 108 2.73 2.01 8.00
CA TYR A 108 1.63 2.23 8.94
C TYR A 108 1.65 1.17 10.02
N THR A 109 1.28 1.56 11.22
CA THR A 109 0.90 0.64 12.29
C THR A 109 -0.50 0.07 12.03
N VAL A 110 -0.82 -1.09 12.63
CA VAL A 110 -2.18 -1.65 12.61
C VAL A 110 -3.20 -0.63 13.10
N ASP A 111 -2.91 0.08 14.21
CA ASP A 111 -3.81 1.08 14.79
C ASP A 111 -4.09 2.26 13.85
N GLU A 112 -3.07 2.75 13.15
CA GLU A 112 -3.23 3.82 12.15
C GLU A 112 -4.13 3.36 11.01
N VAL A 113 -3.94 2.13 10.49
CA VAL A 113 -4.77 1.59 9.41
C VAL A 113 -6.20 1.37 9.88
N VAL A 114 -6.40 0.75 11.03
CA VAL A 114 -7.73 0.54 11.62
C VAL A 114 -8.46 1.88 11.79
N SER A 115 -7.77 2.93 12.26
CA SER A 115 -8.34 4.27 12.41
C SER A 115 -8.76 4.90 11.08
N ILE A 116 -8.09 4.57 9.98
CA ILE A 116 -8.49 4.99 8.62
C ILE A 116 -9.72 4.19 8.16
N LEU A 117 -9.70 2.87 8.32
CA LEU A 117 -10.75 1.95 7.86
C LEU A 117 -12.08 2.18 8.57
N LEU A 118 -12.07 2.54 9.85
CA LEU A 118 -13.30 2.81 10.61
C LEU A 118 -14.08 4.03 10.10
N ARG A 119 -13.45 4.91 9.31
CA ARG A 119 -14.15 6.05 8.68
C ARG A 119 -15.20 5.58 7.65
N ASP A 120 -15.15 4.32 7.23
CA ASP A 120 -16.06 3.71 6.27
C ASP A 120 -17.06 2.72 6.89
N GLU A 121 -17.10 2.58 8.23
CA GLU A 121 -17.88 1.53 8.91
C GLU A 121 -19.36 1.48 8.50
N VAL A 122 -19.99 2.65 8.36
CA VAL A 122 -21.40 2.77 7.97
C VAL A 122 -21.67 2.18 6.58
N PHE A 123 -20.69 2.23 5.67
CA PHE A 123 -20.83 1.61 4.35
C PHE A 123 -20.74 0.09 4.44
N TYR A 124 -19.84 -0.43 5.28
CA TYR A 124 -19.71 -1.87 5.49
C TYR A 124 -21.01 -2.43 6.07
N GLU A 125 -21.54 -1.80 7.12
CA GLU A 125 -22.78 -2.20 7.78
C GLU A 125 -23.98 -2.21 6.82
N LYS A 126 -24.15 -1.17 6.01
CA LYS A 126 -25.29 -1.06 5.10
C LYS A 126 -25.23 -1.99 3.89
N SER A 127 -24.02 -2.30 3.43
CA SER A 127 -23.83 -3.09 2.21
C SER A 127 -23.52 -4.56 2.46
N GLY A 128 -23.24 -4.96 3.71
CA GLY A 128 -22.66 -6.27 4.02
C GLY A 128 -21.21 -6.41 3.54
N GLY A 129 -20.53 -5.29 3.32
CA GLY A 129 -19.15 -5.23 2.86
C GLY A 129 -18.13 -5.25 4.00
N GLY A 130 -16.97 -4.65 3.79
CA GLY A 130 -15.90 -4.66 4.79
C GLY A 130 -14.55 -4.28 4.22
N VAL A 131 -13.51 -5.00 4.61
CA VAL A 131 -12.12 -4.70 4.22
C VAL A 131 -11.54 -5.82 3.40
N THR A 132 -10.75 -5.48 2.38
CA THR A 132 -9.98 -6.44 1.58
C THR A 132 -8.49 -6.12 1.69
N LEU A 133 -7.65 -7.13 1.96
CA LEU A 133 -6.21 -6.99 1.81
C LEU A 133 -5.80 -7.45 0.41
N SER A 134 -5.08 -6.61 -0.33
CA SER A 134 -4.67 -6.84 -1.71
C SER A 134 -3.31 -6.21 -2.02
N GLY A 135 -2.97 -6.01 -3.29
CA GLY A 135 -1.75 -5.35 -3.76
C GLY A 135 -0.72 -6.32 -4.26
N GLY A 136 0.39 -6.40 -3.54
CA GLY A 136 1.36 -7.47 -3.69
C GLY A 136 0.79 -8.80 -3.20
N GLU A 137 1.49 -9.46 -2.30
CA GLU A 137 1.00 -10.66 -1.63
C GLU A 137 0.87 -10.36 -0.13
N PRO A 138 -0.36 -10.23 0.42
CA PRO A 138 -0.57 -9.93 1.83
C PRO A 138 0.18 -10.86 2.79
N ALA A 139 0.39 -12.12 2.42
CA ALA A 139 1.14 -13.08 3.21
C ALA A 139 2.66 -12.82 3.24
N ILE A 140 3.23 -12.00 2.36
CA ILE A 140 4.63 -11.53 2.49
C ILE A 140 4.80 -10.69 3.76
N GLN A 141 3.74 -10.00 4.19
CA GLN A 141 3.65 -9.25 5.44
C GLN A 141 2.76 -9.99 6.45
N SER A 142 2.95 -11.32 6.59
CA SER A 142 2.06 -12.23 7.32
C SER A 142 1.67 -11.77 8.74
N GLU A 143 2.64 -11.30 9.53
CA GLU A 143 2.40 -10.83 10.91
C GLU A 143 1.48 -9.61 10.92
N PHE A 144 1.82 -8.57 10.15
CA PHE A 144 1.03 -7.35 10.02
C PHE A 144 -0.39 -7.65 9.49
N SER A 145 -0.49 -8.42 8.41
CA SER A 145 -1.77 -8.79 7.80
C SER A 145 -2.64 -9.54 8.79
N THR A 146 -2.08 -10.48 9.54
CA THR A 146 -2.79 -11.26 10.56
C THR A 146 -3.27 -10.39 11.72
N ASN A 147 -2.43 -9.47 12.21
CA ASN A 147 -2.80 -8.57 13.30
C ASN A 147 -3.90 -7.61 12.87
N LEU A 148 -3.80 -7.05 11.66
CA LEU A 148 -4.85 -6.19 11.08
C LEU A 148 -6.18 -6.94 10.94
N LEU A 149 -6.18 -8.16 10.37
CA LEU A 149 -7.38 -8.98 10.23
C LEU A 149 -8.05 -9.29 11.58
N LYS A 150 -7.25 -9.60 12.61
CA LYS A 150 -7.76 -9.83 13.97
C LYS A 150 -8.42 -8.58 14.56
N GLU A 151 -7.80 -7.41 14.42
CA GLU A 151 -8.38 -6.17 14.93
C GLU A 151 -9.68 -5.78 14.21
N LEU A 152 -9.76 -6.00 12.90
CA LEU A 152 -10.98 -5.77 12.13
C LEU A 152 -12.10 -6.71 12.55
N ARG A 153 -11.80 -8.01 12.72
CA ARG A 153 -12.78 -9.00 13.21
C ARG A 153 -13.29 -8.69 14.61
N LYS A 154 -12.43 -8.24 15.53
CA LYS A 154 -12.86 -7.81 16.88
C LYS A 154 -13.90 -6.69 16.84
N LYS A 155 -13.88 -5.88 15.77
CA LYS A 155 -14.83 -4.79 15.52
C LYS A 155 -16.03 -5.20 14.69
N GLY A 156 -16.17 -6.49 14.35
CA GLY A 156 -17.27 -7.01 13.55
C GLY A 156 -17.20 -6.64 12.06
N ILE A 157 -16.04 -6.20 11.57
CA ILE A 157 -15.86 -5.85 10.15
C ILE A 157 -15.51 -7.12 9.39
N HIS A 158 -16.28 -7.41 8.32
CA HIS A 158 -16.01 -8.55 7.47
C HIS A 158 -14.70 -8.39 6.70
N THR A 159 -13.92 -9.46 6.64
CA THR A 159 -12.56 -9.45 6.07
C THR A 159 -12.42 -10.34 4.84
N ALA A 160 -11.74 -9.83 3.82
CA ALA A 160 -11.34 -10.60 2.64
C ALA A 160 -9.84 -10.44 2.38
N VAL A 161 -9.23 -11.42 1.72
CA VAL A 161 -7.84 -11.39 1.30
C VAL A 161 -7.75 -11.88 -0.14
N GLU A 162 -7.22 -11.03 -1.02
CA GLU A 162 -6.77 -11.43 -2.35
C GLU A 162 -5.35 -11.98 -2.26
N THR A 163 -5.12 -13.19 -2.75
CA THR A 163 -3.81 -13.83 -2.67
C THR A 163 -3.37 -14.43 -4.01
N SER A 164 -2.10 -14.28 -4.31
CA SER A 164 -1.47 -14.94 -5.46
C SER A 164 -1.15 -16.42 -5.19
N LEU A 165 -1.27 -16.85 -3.93
CA LEU A 165 -0.82 -18.16 -3.42
C LEU A 165 0.67 -18.45 -3.69
N GLY A 166 1.46 -17.43 -4.07
CA GLY A 166 2.87 -17.53 -4.45
C GLY A 166 3.86 -17.57 -3.28
N VAL A 167 3.43 -18.05 -2.11
CA VAL A 167 4.19 -18.06 -0.86
C VAL A 167 4.12 -19.42 -0.16
N ASP A 168 5.06 -19.65 0.76
CA ASP A 168 5.06 -20.82 1.62
C ASP A 168 3.82 -20.80 2.55
N TRP A 169 3.22 -21.98 2.76
CA TRP A 169 2.04 -22.13 3.61
C TRP A 169 2.23 -21.57 5.02
N ARG A 170 3.45 -21.60 5.58
CA ARG A 170 3.74 -21.03 6.90
C ARG A 170 3.45 -19.53 7.00
N LEU A 171 3.55 -18.80 5.89
CA LEU A 171 3.23 -17.37 5.82
C LEU A 171 1.75 -17.13 5.50
N LEU A 172 1.14 -18.00 4.70
CA LEU A 172 -0.24 -17.86 4.25
C LEU A 172 -1.27 -18.34 5.29
N GLU A 173 -0.96 -19.44 6.01
CA GLU A 173 -1.86 -20.07 6.97
C GLU A 173 -2.40 -19.11 8.03
N PRO A 174 -1.58 -18.26 8.69
CA PRO A 174 -2.09 -17.32 9.68
C PRO A 174 -3.07 -16.31 9.07
N VAL A 175 -2.80 -15.85 7.85
CA VAL A 175 -3.64 -14.88 7.13
C VAL A 175 -4.99 -15.52 6.78
N VAL A 176 -4.97 -16.71 6.17
CA VAL A 176 -6.18 -17.44 5.77
C VAL A 176 -7.03 -17.83 6.98
N LYS A 177 -6.43 -18.24 8.10
CA LYS A 177 -7.16 -18.58 9.33
C LYS A 177 -7.84 -17.38 9.99
N ASN A 178 -7.43 -16.15 9.67
CA ASN A 178 -7.96 -14.93 10.25
C ASN A 178 -8.78 -14.08 9.27
N THR A 179 -8.98 -14.52 8.02
CA THR A 179 -9.91 -13.88 7.07
C THR A 179 -11.20 -14.69 6.97
N GLU A 180 -12.30 -14.04 6.57
CA GLU A 180 -13.58 -14.70 6.31
C GLU A 180 -13.74 -15.14 4.86
N LEU A 181 -13.11 -14.41 3.94
CA LEU A 181 -13.12 -14.69 2.52
C LEU A 181 -11.68 -14.68 1.97
N VAL A 182 -11.38 -15.66 1.13
CA VAL A 182 -10.18 -15.70 0.30
C VAL A 182 -10.62 -15.57 -1.15
N ILE A 183 -9.98 -14.66 -1.88
CA ILE A 183 -10.23 -14.35 -3.30
C ILE A 183 -8.96 -14.67 -4.09
#